data_AF-A0A557NUL1-F1
#
_entry.id   AF-A0A557NUL1-F1
#
_cell.length_a   1.000
_cell.length_b   1.000
_cell.length_c   1.000
_cell.angle_alpha   90.00
_cell.angle_beta   90.00
_cell.angle_gamma   90.00
#
_symmetry.space_group_name_H-M   'P 1'
#
loop_
_entity.id
_entity.type
_entity.pdbx_description
1 polymer ?
#
loop_
_entity_poly.entity_id
_entity_poly.type
_entity_poly.pdbx_seq_one_letter_code
_entity_poly.pdbx_strand_id
1 'polypeptide(L)'
;MATIQVNCRFCNQTEHVRKHGISVSGFQRFRCLECKRSFQLNYAYEAYKPNIKEQIVDMAMNSSGVRETSRVLKVGYNTVLRTLKKLAPRQVTTIPFDVANIELICEVDEQWSFVGKKKNQRWLWYAWEPRYKRVIAHAFGKRDTEAFNELQRLLSKFTIPFYCTDNYRVYSANLPAEKHIIGKRYTQRIERTNLTLRSRIKRLVRRTIGFSKSEEMHDKVIGTFIEREYYY
;
A
#
# COMPACT_ATOMS: atom_id res chain seq x y z
N MET A 1 2.28 -23.42 -42.50
CA MET A 1 1.81 -23.74 -41.12
C MET A 1 1.92 -22.48 -40.29
N ALA A 2 0.81 -21.96 -39.76
CA ALA A 2 0.85 -20.77 -38.90
C ALA A 2 1.49 -21.16 -37.55
N THR A 3 2.73 -20.75 -37.34
CA THR A 3 3.40 -20.85 -36.04
C THR A 3 2.80 -19.81 -35.11
N ILE A 4 1.91 -20.24 -34.21
CA ILE A 4 1.40 -19.38 -33.14
C ILE A 4 2.59 -18.99 -32.26
N GLN A 5 3.06 -17.75 -32.38
CA GLN A 5 4.04 -17.18 -31.46
C GLN A 5 3.37 -16.94 -30.12
N VAL A 6 3.89 -17.58 -29.07
CA VAL A 6 3.33 -17.49 -27.71
C VAL A 6 4.28 -16.65 -26.86
N ASN A 7 3.81 -15.50 -26.38
CA ASN A 7 4.59 -14.65 -25.50
C ASN A 7 4.65 -15.26 -24.09
N CYS A 8 5.84 -15.27 -23.49
CA CYS A 8 5.99 -15.62 -22.09
C CYS A 8 5.34 -14.54 -21.21
N ARG A 9 4.33 -14.89 -20.42
CA ARG A 9 3.66 -13.95 -19.50
C ARG A 9 4.54 -13.34 -18.39
N PHE A 10 5.78 -13.79 -18.25
CA PHE A 10 6.69 -13.35 -17.18
C PHE A 10 7.83 -12.45 -17.69
N CYS A 11 8.30 -12.66 -18.92
CA CYS A 11 9.39 -11.88 -19.51
C CYS A 11 9.02 -11.26 -20.87
N ASN A 12 7.78 -11.45 -21.33
CA ASN A 12 7.22 -10.98 -22.61
C ASN A 12 7.98 -11.41 -23.88
N GLN A 13 9.02 -12.24 -23.77
CA GLN A 13 9.75 -12.80 -24.90
C GLN A 13 8.99 -13.97 -25.56
N THR A 14 9.14 -14.10 -26.87
CA THR A 14 8.51 -15.13 -27.71
C THR A 14 9.47 -16.24 -28.13
N GLU A 15 10.72 -15.89 -28.43
CA GLU A 15 11.68 -16.78 -29.10
C GLU A 15 11.99 -18.05 -28.31
N HIS A 16 12.10 -17.92 -26.99
CA HIS A 16 12.49 -18.97 -26.06
C HIS A 16 11.32 -19.75 -25.45
N VAL A 17 10.10 -19.58 -25.96
CA VAL A 17 8.92 -20.32 -25.48
C VAL A 17 8.76 -21.62 -26.27
N ARG A 18 8.65 -22.74 -25.54
CA ARG A 18 8.44 -24.08 -26.12
C ARG A 18 7.27 -24.78 -25.43
N LYS A 19 6.59 -25.68 -26.15
CA LYS A 19 5.56 -26.56 -25.59
C LYS A 19 6.20 -27.49 -24.55
N HIS A 20 5.53 -27.67 -23.40
CA HIS A 20 6.03 -28.42 -22.25
C HIS A 20 4.96 -29.39 -21.72
N GLY A 21 4.47 -30.25 -22.62
CA GLY A 21 3.42 -31.23 -22.33
C GLY A 21 2.04 -30.61 -22.09
N ILE A 22 1.10 -31.45 -21.65
CA ILE A 22 -0.29 -31.09 -21.39
C ILE A 22 -0.57 -31.26 -19.89
N SER A 23 -1.39 -30.39 -19.30
CA SER A 23 -1.81 -30.55 -17.91
C SER A 23 -2.85 -31.64 -17.72
N VAL A 24 -3.05 -32.09 -16.48
CA VAL A 24 -4.14 -33.03 -16.13
C VAL A 24 -5.52 -32.49 -16.54
N SER A 25 -5.69 -31.17 -16.54
CA SER A 25 -6.89 -30.47 -17.03
C SER A 25 -7.01 -30.37 -18.56
N GLY A 26 -6.10 -30.98 -19.32
CA GLY A 26 -6.13 -31.00 -20.79
C GLY A 26 -5.55 -29.76 -21.48
N PHE A 27 -5.07 -28.76 -20.74
CA PHE A 27 -4.52 -27.53 -21.32
C PHE A 27 -3.03 -27.65 -21.68
N GLN A 28 -2.65 -27.10 -22.85
CA GLN A 28 -1.25 -27.03 -23.27
C GLN A 28 -0.42 -26.20 -22.29
N ARG A 29 0.67 -26.78 -21.79
CA ARG A 29 1.68 -26.08 -21.00
C ARG A 29 2.80 -25.59 -21.91
N PHE A 30 3.36 -24.44 -21.56
CA PHE A 30 4.51 -23.83 -22.19
C PHE A 30 5.59 -23.61 -21.14
N ARG A 31 6.86 -23.68 -21.54
CA ARG A 31 8.01 -23.33 -20.71
C ARG A 31 8.83 -22.30 -21.45
N CYS A 32 9.15 -21.20 -20.77
CA CYS A 32 10.12 -20.25 -21.25
C CYS A 32 11.51 -20.71 -20.81
N LEU A 33 12.43 -20.85 -21.75
CA LEU A 33 13.81 -21.29 -21.47
C LEU A 33 14.64 -20.17 -20.83
N GLU A 34 14.33 -18.92 -21.13
CA GLU A 34 15.00 -17.74 -20.54
C GLU A 34 14.71 -17.63 -19.03
N CYS A 35 13.45 -17.41 -18.66
CA CYS A 35 13.06 -17.25 -17.27
C CYS A 35 12.82 -18.58 -16.54
N LYS A 36 13.00 -19.72 -17.23
CA LYS A 36 12.84 -21.10 -16.75
C LYS A 36 11.46 -21.42 -16.14
N ARG A 37 10.46 -20.55 -16.31
CA ARG A 37 9.11 -20.72 -15.75
C ARG A 37 8.17 -21.41 -16.75
N SER A 38 7.28 -22.23 -16.20
CA SER A 38 6.17 -22.83 -16.95
C SER A 38 4.88 -22.03 -16.79
N PHE A 39 4.07 -21.95 -17.84
CA PHE A 39 2.75 -21.33 -17.83
C PHE A 39 1.79 -22.05 -18.78
N GLN A 40 0.51 -21.69 -18.70
CA GLN A 40 -0.55 -22.10 -19.63
C GLN A 40 -1.20 -20.84 -20.20
N LEU A 41 -1.78 -20.93 -21.39
CA LEU A 41 -2.60 -19.84 -21.94
C LEU A 41 -4.00 -19.87 -21.34
N ASN A 42 -4.57 -21.06 -21.23
CA ASN A 42 -5.87 -21.31 -20.62
C ASN A 42 -5.66 -22.05 -19.31
N TYR A 43 -6.16 -21.48 -18.22
CA TYR A 43 -6.17 -22.10 -16.91
C TYR A 43 -7.59 -22.50 -16.53
N ALA A 44 -7.75 -23.71 -15.99
CA ALA A 44 -9.02 -24.17 -15.41
C ALA A 44 -9.43 -23.34 -14.19
N TYR A 45 -8.44 -22.95 -13.36
CA TYR A 45 -8.68 -22.17 -12.15
C TYR A 45 -8.45 -20.69 -12.40
N GLU A 46 -9.46 -19.88 -12.11
CA GLU A 46 -9.44 -18.42 -12.25
C GLU A 46 -8.21 -17.79 -11.59
N ALA A 47 -7.83 -18.23 -10.39
CA ALA A 47 -6.71 -17.68 -9.64
C ALA A 47 -5.34 -17.70 -10.36
N TYR A 48 -5.17 -18.54 -11.38
CA TYR A 48 -3.92 -18.62 -12.16
C TYR A 48 -3.97 -17.87 -13.49
N LYS A 49 -5.14 -17.36 -13.88
CA LYS A 49 -5.26 -16.48 -15.04
C LYS A 49 -4.43 -15.21 -14.84
N PRO A 50 -3.92 -14.62 -15.93
CA PRO A 50 -3.19 -13.36 -15.85
C PRO A 50 -4.06 -12.26 -15.22
N ASN A 51 -3.42 -11.28 -14.58
CA ASN A 51 -4.03 -10.07 -14.01
C ASN A 51 -4.99 -10.27 -12.81
N ILE A 52 -5.34 -11.50 -12.44
CA ILE A 52 -6.27 -11.75 -11.32
C ILE A 52 -5.68 -11.28 -9.99
N LYS A 53 -4.35 -11.35 -9.81
CA LYS A 53 -3.71 -10.86 -8.59
C LYS A 53 -3.78 -9.35 -8.49
N GLU A 54 -3.54 -8.67 -9.60
CA GLU A 54 -3.64 -7.22 -9.73
C GLU A 54 -5.09 -6.77 -9.46
N GLN A 55 -6.08 -7.44 -10.07
CA GLN A 55 -7.50 -7.19 -9.81
C GLN A 55 -7.89 -7.42 -8.34
N ILE A 56 -7.34 -8.43 -7.66
CA ILE A 56 -7.54 -8.61 -6.22
C ILE A 56 -7.07 -7.38 -5.43
N VAL A 57 -5.91 -6.82 -5.80
CA VAL A 57 -5.38 -5.62 -5.14
C VAL A 57 -6.24 -4.41 -5.48
N ASP A 58 -6.64 -4.23 -6.74
CA ASP A 58 -7.49 -3.11 -7.18
C ASP A 58 -8.83 -3.13 -6.46
N MET A 59 -9.45 -4.29 -6.29
CA MET A 59 -10.67 -4.43 -5.48
C MET A 59 -10.43 -4.00 -4.03
N ALA A 60 -9.30 -4.37 -3.43
CA ALA A 60 -8.98 -3.93 -2.06
C ALA A 60 -8.75 -2.42 -1.96
N MET A 61 -8.12 -1.79 -2.97
CA MET A 61 -7.92 -0.33 -3.03
C MET A 61 -9.23 0.43 -3.24
N ASN A 62 -10.21 -0.20 -3.86
CA ASN A 62 -11.58 0.30 -4.01
C ASN A 62 -12.51 -0.12 -2.87
N SER A 63 -11.95 -0.45 -1.70
CA SER A 63 -12.71 -0.76 -0.49
C SER A 63 -13.63 -1.99 -0.58
N SER A 64 -13.35 -2.92 -1.48
CA SER A 64 -14.03 -4.22 -1.51
C SER A 64 -13.52 -5.15 -0.42
N GLY A 65 -14.45 -5.92 0.16
CA GLY A 65 -14.11 -6.91 1.18
C GLY A 65 -13.53 -8.20 0.58
N VAL A 66 -12.74 -8.95 1.34
CA VAL A 66 -12.13 -10.23 0.87
C VAL A 66 -13.17 -11.23 0.35
N ARG A 67 -14.34 -11.31 1.00
CA ARG A 67 -15.45 -12.19 0.57
C ARG A 67 -16.11 -11.70 -0.72
N GLU A 68 -16.25 -10.38 -0.86
CA GLU A 68 -16.79 -9.76 -2.06
C GLU A 68 -15.86 -9.99 -3.25
N THR A 69 -14.56 -9.71 -3.08
CA THR A 69 -13.52 -10.00 -4.08
C THR A 69 -13.51 -11.47 -4.50
N SER A 70 -13.64 -12.38 -3.52
CA SER A 70 -13.71 -13.82 -3.80
C SER A 70 -14.92 -14.19 -4.67
N ARG A 71 -16.10 -13.58 -4.43
CA ARG A 71 -17.31 -13.81 -5.23
C ARG A 71 -17.20 -13.21 -6.63
N VAL A 72 -16.76 -11.95 -6.72
CA VAL A 72 -16.66 -11.21 -7.99
C VAL A 72 -15.64 -11.86 -8.93
N LEU A 73 -14.44 -12.17 -8.42
CA LEU A 73 -13.36 -12.76 -9.23
C LEU A 73 -13.42 -14.29 -9.31
N LYS A 74 -14.41 -14.92 -8.65
CA LYS A 74 -14.56 -16.39 -8.57
C LYS A 74 -13.28 -17.11 -8.13
N VAL A 75 -12.53 -16.49 -7.21
CA VAL A 75 -11.30 -17.05 -6.63
C VAL A 75 -11.53 -17.47 -5.18
N GLY A 76 -10.78 -18.49 -4.72
CA GLY A 76 -10.87 -18.94 -3.34
C GLY A 76 -10.51 -17.83 -2.33
N TYR A 77 -11.25 -17.76 -1.23
CA TYR A 77 -11.05 -16.78 -0.15
C TYR A 77 -9.59 -16.72 0.34
N ASN A 78 -8.96 -17.88 0.53
CA ASN A 78 -7.57 -17.98 0.98
C ASN A 78 -6.56 -17.44 -0.05
N THR A 79 -6.89 -17.50 -1.35
CA THR A 79 -6.07 -16.92 -2.41
C THR A 79 -6.07 -15.40 -2.31
N VAL A 80 -7.24 -14.79 -2.08
CA VAL A 80 -7.36 -13.33 -1.88
C VAL A 80 -6.52 -12.91 -0.68
N LEU A 81 -6.69 -13.57 0.47
CA LEU A 81 -5.90 -13.27 1.67
C LEU A 81 -4.38 -13.42 1.43
N ARG A 82 -3.95 -14.51 0.81
CA ARG A 82 -2.53 -14.76 0.55
C ARG A 82 -1.95 -13.71 -0.40
N THR A 83 -2.72 -13.25 -1.37
CA THR A 83 -2.30 -12.19 -2.31
C THR A 83 -2.09 -10.89 -1.55
N LEU A 84 -3.04 -10.48 -0.71
CA LEU A 84 -2.92 -9.26 0.09
C LEU A 84 -1.80 -9.34 1.15
N LYS A 85 -1.59 -10.52 1.76
CA LYS A 85 -0.46 -10.74 2.68
C LYS A 85 0.91 -10.65 2.00
N LYS A 86 0.98 -10.89 0.69
CA LYS A 86 2.24 -10.77 -0.07
C LYS A 86 2.59 -9.34 -0.46
N LEU A 87 1.69 -8.38 -0.22
CA LEU A 87 1.98 -6.97 -0.42
C LEU A 87 3.12 -6.55 0.51
N ALA A 88 4.03 -5.76 -0.04
CA ALA A 88 5.16 -5.17 0.67
C ALA A 88 5.25 -3.71 0.24
N PRO A 89 4.31 -2.85 0.69
CA PRO A 89 4.28 -1.46 0.28
C PRO A 89 5.48 -0.70 0.85
N ARG A 90 5.93 0.31 0.12
CA ARG A 90 6.93 1.25 0.63
C ARG A 90 6.31 2.14 1.71
N GLN A 91 7.16 2.65 2.60
CA GLN A 91 6.79 3.58 3.67
C GLN A 91 7.27 5.01 3.42
N VAL A 92 7.97 5.25 2.31
CA VAL A 92 8.50 6.55 1.89
C VAL A 92 8.30 6.71 0.40
N THR A 93 8.08 7.95 -0.03
CA THR A 93 7.91 8.32 -1.44
C THR A 93 9.15 8.00 -2.27
N THR A 94 8.93 7.74 -3.56
CA THR A 94 10.00 7.56 -4.55
C THR A 94 10.36 8.84 -5.31
N ILE A 95 9.63 9.94 -5.05
CA ILE A 95 9.91 11.23 -5.68
C ILE A 95 11.25 11.78 -5.14
N PRO A 96 12.21 12.12 -6.01
CA PRO A 96 13.57 12.50 -5.61
C PRO A 96 13.65 13.96 -5.15
N PHE A 97 12.88 14.33 -4.13
CA PHE A 97 12.89 15.68 -3.56
C PHE A 97 14.26 16.05 -2.96
N ASP A 98 14.94 15.05 -2.40
CA ASP A 98 16.29 15.14 -1.84
C ASP A 98 17.33 15.46 -2.91
N VAL A 99 17.31 14.73 -4.03
CA VAL A 99 18.26 14.95 -5.15
C VAL A 99 18.06 16.31 -5.81
N ALA A 100 16.82 16.79 -5.83
CA ALA A 100 16.47 18.10 -6.40
C ALA A 100 16.75 19.28 -5.43
N ASN A 101 17.29 19.03 -4.22
CA ASN A 101 17.47 20.04 -3.17
C ASN A 101 16.19 20.83 -2.85
N ILE A 102 15.04 20.17 -2.92
CA ILE A 102 13.76 20.81 -2.64
C ILE A 102 13.51 20.77 -1.13
N GLU A 103 13.38 21.95 -0.54
CA GLU A 103 12.95 22.08 0.85
C GLU A 103 11.46 21.78 1.00
N LEU A 104 11.12 20.87 1.91
CA LEU A 104 9.75 20.43 2.17
C LEU A 104 9.16 21.06 3.44
N ILE A 105 7.86 21.35 3.40
CA ILE A 105 7.06 21.74 4.55
C ILE A 105 6.14 20.56 4.85
N CYS A 106 6.29 19.97 6.03
CA CYS A 106 5.54 18.78 6.39
C CYS A 106 4.48 19.11 7.45
N GLU A 107 3.21 18.95 7.09
CA GLU A 107 2.13 18.79 8.07
C GLU A 107 2.21 17.35 8.59
N VAL A 108 2.32 17.15 9.90
CA VAL A 108 2.39 15.80 10.52
C VAL A 108 1.21 15.63 11.46
N ASP A 109 0.55 14.49 11.32
CA ASP A 109 -0.62 14.14 12.11
C ASP A 109 -0.71 12.62 12.24
N GLU A 110 -1.53 12.19 13.19
CA GLU A 110 -1.81 10.80 13.45
C GLU A 110 -3.31 10.50 13.38
N GLN A 111 -3.64 9.31 12.92
CA GLN A 111 -5.02 8.84 12.89
C GLN A 111 -5.13 7.44 13.49
N TRP A 112 -6.03 7.30 14.45
CA TRP A 112 -6.31 6.01 15.06
C TRP A 112 -7.30 5.16 14.25
N SER A 113 -7.09 3.87 14.33
CA SER A 113 -7.99 2.81 13.88
C SER A 113 -7.99 1.64 14.90
N PHE A 114 -8.73 0.57 14.61
CA PHE A 114 -8.73 -0.64 15.44
C PHE A 114 -8.44 -1.89 14.63
N VAL A 115 -7.75 -2.84 15.26
CA VAL A 115 -7.47 -4.16 14.68
C VAL A 115 -8.05 -5.25 15.56
N GLY A 116 -9.04 -5.98 15.05
CA GLY A 116 -9.71 -7.08 15.74
C GLY A 116 -10.64 -6.64 16.89
N LYS A 117 -10.12 -5.91 17.88
CA LYS A 117 -10.83 -5.48 19.10
C LYS A 117 -10.58 -3.98 19.35
N LYS A 118 -11.54 -3.28 19.98
CA LYS A 118 -11.41 -1.84 20.33
C LYS A 118 -10.22 -1.51 21.23
N LYS A 119 -9.80 -2.46 22.07
CA LYS A 119 -8.63 -2.31 22.94
C LYS A 119 -7.32 -2.27 22.14
N ASN A 120 -7.30 -2.86 20.95
CA ASN A 120 -6.13 -2.86 20.10
C ASN A 120 -6.21 -1.72 19.09
N GLN A 121 -5.70 -0.57 19.51
CA GLN A 121 -5.60 0.63 18.68
C GLN A 121 -4.37 0.55 17.79
N ARG A 122 -4.53 0.86 16.51
CA ARG A 122 -3.43 0.97 15.55
C ARG A 122 -3.45 2.38 14.97
N TRP A 123 -2.35 3.11 15.14
CA TRP A 123 -2.21 4.49 14.72
C TRP A 123 -1.40 4.54 13.42
N LEU A 124 -1.95 5.23 12.43
CA LEU A 124 -1.24 5.65 11.23
C LEU A 124 -0.63 7.03 11.52
N TRP A 125 0.68 7.12 11.43
CA TRP A 125 1.43 8.37 11.50
C TRP A 125 1.93 8.69 10.10
N TYR A 126 1.77 9.93 9.64
CA TYR A 126 2.27 10.30 8.31
C TYR A 126 2.58 11.78 8.19
N ALA A 127 3.48 12.09 7.28
CA ALA A 127 3.85 13.46 6.92
C ALA A 127 3.29 13.81 5.54
N TRP A 128 2.59 14.92 5.47
CA TRP A 128 1.94 15.45 4.28
C TRP A 128 2.61 16.75 3.83
N GLU A 129 2.95 16.83 2.55
CA GLU A 129 3.47 18.06 1.94
C GLU A 129 2.32 18.79 1.20
N PRO A 130 1.93 19.99 1.67
CA PRO A 130 0.79 20.74 1.13
C PRO A 130 0.89 21.14 -0.33
N ARG A 131 2.08 21.53 -0.81
CA ARG A 131 2.25 22.13 -2.14
C ARG A 131 2.07 21.07 -3.23
N TYR A 132 2.72 19.93 -3.03
CA TYR A 132 2.62 18.80 -3.96
C TYR A 132 1.40 17.92 -3.69
N LYS A 133 0.72 18.11 -2.55
CA LYS A 133 -0.41 17.29 -2.11
C LYS A 133 -0.04 15.81 -2.07
N ARG A 134 1.12 15.50 -1.49
CA ARG A 134 1.68 14.16 -1.40
C ARG A 134 2.00 13.79 0.04
N VAL A 135 1.91 12.50 0.33
CA VAL A 135 2.46 11.92 1.55
C VAL A 135 3.95 11.66 1.30
N ILE A 136 4.81 12.11 2.20
CA ILE A 136 6.27 11.91 2.08
C ILE A 136 6.67 10.57 2.70
N ALA A 137 6.19 10.31 3.92
CA ALA A 137 6.43 9.06 4.63
C ALA A 137 5.25 8.72 5.53
N HIS A 138 5.10 7.43 5.84
CA HIS A 138 4.13 6.95 6.82
C HIS A 138 4.69 5.80 7.66
N ALA A 139 4.22 5.70 8.90
CA ALA A 139 4.55 4.65 9.85
C ALA A 139 3.29 4.15 10.57
N PHE A 140 3.33 2.92 11.06
CA PHE A 140 2.25 2.33 11.84
C PHE A 140 2.74 1.92 13.22
N GLY A 141 1.97 2.24 14.25
CA GLY A 141 2.36 1.93 15.61
C GLY A 141 1.28 2.25 16.64
N LYS A 142 1.74 2.47 17.87
CA LYS A 142 0.94 3.03 18.95
C LYS A 142 0.97 4.56 18.87
N ARG A 143 0.25 5.23 19.78
CA ARG A 143 0.34 6.68 19.94
C ARG A 143 1.44 7.02 20.94
N ASP A 144 2.68 6.84 20.51
CA ASP A 144 3.87 7.05 21.35
C ASP A 144 5.05 7.60 20.57
N THR A 145 6.12 7.90 21.30
CA THR A 145 7.36 8.45 20.76
C THR A 145 8.10 7.45 19.86
N GLU A 146 7.99 6.15 20.11
CA GLU A 146 8.67 5.13 19.29
C GLU A 146 8.13 5.12 17.86
N ALA A 147 6.80 5.15 17.70
CA ALA A 147 6.19 5.24 16.37
C ALA A 147 6.55 6.53 15.64
N PHE A 148 6.61 7.65 16.37
CA PHE A 148 7.01 8.93 15.79
C PHE A 148 8.49 8.95 15.36
N ASN A 149 9.39 8.36 16.16
CA ASN A 149 10.81 8.22 15.82
C ASN A 149 11.00 7.43 14.52
N GLU A 150 10.20 6.37 14.31
CA GLU A 150 10.24 5.62 13.06
C GLU A 150 9.82 6.48 11.85
N LEU A 151 8.80 7.33 12.01
CA LEU A 151 8.43 8.30 10.97
C LEU A 151 9.57 9.30 10.73
N GLN A 152 10.18 9.86 11.79
CA GLN A 152 11.32 10.77 11.67
C GLN A 152 12.51 10.13 10.95
N ARG A 153 12.80 8.85 11.22
CA ARG A 153 13.86 8.08 10.55
C ARG A 153 13.62 7.97 9.04
N LEU A 154 12.37 7.90 8.60
CA LEU A 154 12.03 7.90 7.17
C LEU A 154 12.16 9.31 6.56
N LEU A 155 11.83 10.34 7.34
CA LEU A 155 11.89 11.74 6.91
C LEU A 155 13.29 12.34 6.91
N SER A 156 14.25 11.76 7.65
CA SER A 156 15.62 12.27 7.75
C SER A 156 16.39 12.31 6.42
N LYS A 157 15.87 11.64 5.39
CA LYS A 157 16.39 11.69 4.02
C LYS A 157 16.09 13.00 3.30
N PHE A 158 15.13 13.79 3.79
CA PHE A 158 14.65 15.00 3.14
C PHE A 158 15.01 16.24 3.95
N THR A 159 15.26 17.34 3.25
CA THR A 159 15.48 18.64 3.88
C THR A 159 14.13 19.26 4.24
N ILE A 160 13.74 19.14 5.51
CA ILE A 160 12.49 19.69 6.03
C ILE A 160 12.80 20.85 6.98
N PRO A 161 12.70 22.12 6.52
CA PRO A 161 12.86 23.29 7.39
C PRO A 161 11.77 23.39 8.46
N PHE A 162 10.52 23.04 8.15
CA PHE A 162 9.39 23.23 9.07
C PHE A 162 8.47 22.01 9.16
N TYR A 163 8.10 21.68 10.40
CA TYR A 163 7.09 20.71 10.75
C TYR A 163 5.88 21.44 11.36
N CYS A 164 4.71 21.25 10.75
CA CYS A 164 3.45 21.77 11.25
C CYS A 164 2.67 20.65 11.95
N THR A 165 2.43 20.78 13.25
CA THR A 165 1.70 19.75 14.02
C THR A 165 0.71 20.38 14.97
N ASP A 166 -0.13 19.53 15.57
CA ASP A 166 -0.93 19.92 16.73
C ASP A 166 -0.07 20.05 17.99
N ASN A 167 -0.68 20.47 19.10
CA ASN A 167 -0.01 20.63 20.38
C ASN A 167 0.05 19.30 21.17
N TYR A 168 0.50 18.23 20.51
CA TYR A 168 0.72 16.95 21.18
C TYR A 168 2.17 16.82 21.69
N ARG A 169 2.33 16.36 22.93
CA ARG A 169 3.60 16.32 23.67
C ARG A 169 4.71 15.57 22.95
N VAL A 170 4.38 14.54 22.17
CA VAL A 170 5.37 13.76 21.40
C VAL A 170 6.07 14.65 20.37
N TYR A 171 5.33 15.53 19.68
CA TYR A 171 5.92 16.44 18.71
C TYR A 171 6.85 17.45 19.39
N SER A 172 6.39 18.11 20.46
CA SER A 172 7.20 19.10 21.17
C SER A 172 8.46 18.52 21.84
N ALA A 173 8.46 17.23 22.19
CA ALA A 173 9.60 16.57 22.81
C ALA A 173 10.66 16.11 21.80
N ASN A 174 10.26 15.84 20.56
CA ASN A 174 11.10 15.18 19.55
C ASN A 174 11.46 16.08 18.36
N LEU A 175 10.78 17.22 18.19
CA LEU A 175 11.08 18.19 17.14
C LEU A 175 11.85 19.40 17.72
N PRO A 176 12.86 19.92 17.00
CA PRO A 176 13.51 21.17 17.39
C PRO A 176 12.52 22.33 17.39
N ALA A 177 12.50 23.13 18.46
CA ALA A 177 11.56 24.25 18.63
C ALA A 177 11.63 25.26 17.46
N GLU A 178 12.82 25.49 16.90
CA GLU A 178 13.03 26.41 15.77
C GLU A 178 12.35 25.94 14.47
N LYS A 179 12.18 24.64 14.31
CA LYS A 179 11.58 24.01 13.13
C LYS A 179 10.13 23.60 13.36
N HIS A 180 9.60 23.80 14.56
CA HIS A 180 8.30 23.28 14.97
C HIS A 180 7.26 24.39 15.05
N ILE A 181 6.29 24.33 14.14
CA ILE A 181 5.16 25.25 14.10
C ILE A 181 3.94 24.55 14.69
N ILE A 182 3.59 24.92 15.92
CA ILE A 182 2.42 24.39 16.62
C ILE A 182 1.19 25.21 16.27
N GLY A 183 0.12 24.55 15.81
CA GLY A 183 -1.20 25.18 15.74
C GLY A 183 -2.07 24.67 14.60
N LYS A 184 -3.35 25.03 14.66
CA LYS A 184 -4.38 24.52 13.73
C LYS A 184 -4.38 25.18 12.36
N ARG A 185 -3.68 26.30 12.18
CA ARG A 185 -3.71 27.07 10.92
C ARG A 185 -3.11 26.28 9.75
N TYR A 186 -2.05 25.52 10.04
CA TYR A 186 -1.30 24.76 9.05
C TYR A 186 -1.51 23.24 9.16
N THR A 187 -2.56 22.77 9.86
CA THR A 187 -2.92 21.33 9.92
C THR A 187 -4.24 21.02 9.21
N GLN A 188 -4.92 22.02 8.66
CA GLN A 188 -6.25 21.85 8.05
C GLN A 188 -6.22 20.92 6.83
N ARG A 189 -5.10 20.86 6.09
CA ARG A 189 -5.00 20.05 4.87
C ARG A 189 -4.75 18.60 5.20
N ILE A 190 -3.88 18.30 6.16
CA ILE A 190 -3.71 16.94 6.67
C ILE A 190 -5.00 16.43 7.34
N GLU A 191 -5.74 17.27 8.07
CA GLU A 191 -7.05 16.92 8.62
C GLU A 191 -8.07 16.56 7.53
N ARG A 192 -8.11 17.32 6.41
CA ARG A 192 -8.95 16.99 5.24
C ARG A 192 -8.50 15.70 4.56
N THR A 193 -7.19 15.44 4.51
CA THR A 193 -6.63 14.21 3.94
C THR A 193 -6.98 13.00 4.80
N ASN A 194 -6.96 13.16 6.13
CA ASN A 194 -7.45 12.20 7.11
C ASN A 194 -8.91 11.81 6.86
N LEU A 195 -9.79 12.75 6.52
CA LEU A 195 -11.16 12.46 6.13
C LEU A 195 -11.22 11.65 4.83
N THR A 196 -10.43 12.05 3.83
CA THR A 196 -10.36 11.36 2.52
C THR A 196 -9.91 9.91 2.67
N LEU A 197 -8.88 9.66 3.47
CA LEU A 197 -8.39 8.31 3.80
C LEU A 197 -9.48 7.46 4.45
N ARG A 198 -10.23 8.00 5.42
CA ARG A 198 -11.35 7.27 6.05
C ARG A 198 -12.46 6.94 5.06
N SER A 199 -12.79 7.85 4.15
CA SER A 199 -13.82 7.61 3.15
C SER A 199 -13.41 6.55 2.13
N ARG A 200 -12.15 6.55 1.68
CA ARG A 200 -11.66 5.62 0.66
C ARG A 200 -11.23 4.27 1.23
N ILE A 201 -10.85 4.20 2.50
CA ILE A 201 -10.40 2.98 3.17
C ILE A 201 -11.32 2.64 4.34
N LYS A 202 -12.23 1.69 4.14
CA LYS A 202 -13.16 1.21 5.19
C LYS A 202 -12.45 0.72 6.48
N ARG A 203 -11.18 0.31 6.38
CA ARG A 203 -10.36 -0.17 7.51
C ARG A 203 -9.98 0.91 8.52
N LEU A 204 -10.06 2.18 8.12
CA LEU A 204 -9.87 3.34 8.99
C LEU A 204 -11.18 3.81 9.66
N VAL A 205 -12.33 3.15 9.38
CA VAL A 205 -13.68 3.53 9.85
C VAL A 205 -14.12 2.71 11.07
N ARG A 206 -15.14 3.19 11.80
CA ARG A 206 -15.74 2.58 13.01
C ARG A 206 -16.13 1.10 12.82
N ARG A 207 -16.00 0.35 13.93
CA ARG A 207 -16.06 -1.13 14.12
C ARG A 207 -17.10 -1.92 13.30
N THR A 208 -18.22 -1.36 12.92
CA THR A 208 -19.36 -2.14 12.38
C THR A 208 -19.27 -2.45 10.88
N ILE A 209 -18.41 -1.77 10.11
CA ILE A 209 -18.52 -1.79 8.64
C ILE A 209 -17.36 -2.52 7.95
N GLY A 210 -16.11 -2.45 8.44
CA GLY A 210 -14.99 -3.05 7.72
C GLY A 210 -13.62 -2.98 8.40
N PHE A 211 -13.46 -3.60 9.57
CA PHE A 211 -12.20 -3.60 10.31
C PHE A 211 -11.25 -4.76 9.93
N SER A 212 -9.94 -4.51 10.06
CA SER A 212 -8.92 -5.55 9.90
C SER A 212 -8.90 -6.49 11.11
N LYS A 213 -8.73 -7.79 10.88
CA LYS A 213 -8.55 -8.79 11.94
C LYS A 213 -7.10 -9.00 12.39
N SER A 214 -6.15 -8.51 11.59
CA SER A 214 -4.70 -8.68 11.78
C SER A 214 -4.00 -7.36 11.44
N GLU A 215 -2.98 -7.02 12.23
CA GLU A 215 -2.20 -5.78 12.07
C GLU A 215 -1.40 -5.82 10.78
N GLU A 216 -0.75 -6.95 10.49
CA GLU A 216 -0.03 -7.17 9.24
C GLU A 216 -0.89 -6.85 8.00
N MET A 217 -2.14 -7.34 7.96
CA MET A 217 -3.06 -7.07 6.86
C MET A 217 -3.53 -5.61 6.85
N HIS A 218 -3.68 -5.00 8.03
CA HIS A 218 -4.08 -3.61 8.17
C HIS A 218 -3.03 -2.68 7.56
N ASP A 219 -1.80 -2.82 8.02
CA ASP A 219 -0.66 -2.02 7.62
C ASP A 219 -0.36 -2.20 6.13
N LYS A 220 -0.36 -3.45 5.63
CA LYS A 220 -0.10 -3.73 4.21
C LYS A 220 -1.14 -3.11 3.28
N VAL A 221 -2.43 -3.21 3.60
CA VAL A 221 -3.47 -2.66 2.72
C VAL A 221 -3.47 -1.14 2.74
N ILE A 222 -3.31 -0.51 3.91
CA ILE A 222 -3.26 0.96 4.01
C ILE A 222 -1.97 1.49 3.37
N GLY A 223 -0.83 0.87 3.64
CA GLY A 223 0.44 1.26 3.04
C GLY A 223 0.41 1.14 1.52
N THR A 224 -0.18 0.07 0.98
CA THR A 224 -0.34 -0.09 -0.49
C THR A 224 -1.25 0.99 -1.08
N PHE A 225 -2.30 1.38 -0.35
CA PHE A 225 -3.15 2.48 -0.78
C PHE A 225 -2.39 3.81 -0.79
N ILE A 226 -1.64 4.10 0.28
CA ILE A 226 -0.86 5.34 0.37
C ILE A 226 0.19 5.39 -0.76
N GLU A 227 0.90 4.29 -0.99
CA GLU A 227 1.89 4.19 -2.07
C GLU A 227 1.25 4.47 -3.43
N ARG A 228 0.12 3.84 -3.76
CA ARG A 228 -0.56 4.01 -5.06
C ARG A 228 -1.08 5.42 -5.30
N GLU A 229 -1.59 6.08 -4.26
CA GLU A 229 -2.29 7.36 -4.40
C GLU A 229 -1.38 8.58 -4.20
N TYR A 230 -0.30 8.42 -3.42
CA TYR A 230 0.48 9.57 -2.94
C TYR A 230 1.99 9.48 -3.16
N TYR A 231 2.57 8.35 -3.59
CA TYR A 231 4.04 8.24 -3.77
C TYR A 231 4.53 8.43 -5.20
N TYR A 232 3.63 8.69 -6.14
CA TYR A 232 3.91 8.91 -7.56
C TYR A 232 3.66 10.35 -7.98
#